data_AF-A0A1N5VJA1-F1
#
_entry.id   AF-A0A1N5VJA1-F1
#
_cell.length_a   1.000
_cell.length_b   1.000
_cell.length_c   1.000
_cell.angle_alpha   90.00
_cell.angle_beta   90.00
_cell.angle_gamma   90.00
#
_symmetry.space_group_name_H-M   'P 1'
#
loop_
_entity.id
_entity.type
_entity.pdbx_description
1 polymer ?
#
loop_
_entity_poly.entity_id
_entity_poly.type
_entity_poly.pdbx_seq_one_letter_code
_entity_poly.pdbx_strand_id
1 'polypeptide(L)'
;MLITPMPGSSREALRSALINVHETIVNLRGGGGPDALSRALAYLDWCHEAQRRLRNQVRPAELDYLVPPKSYEVVLSAAGSFGFGPSGERLINGLVSTQLDERVSVLQAALDDLTEQVKRFERHAELLVLDTNVYMEHPEKIEAWDLAGDLYLGFEDVHIIVPLVVVDELDKGKRQGTEKGYRAGYSVAYIDRITNEQGGVIRPKDFSVEEKARGTVTVEVLLDPPGHVRLPINDDEIVDRAVAVQALAGRPVRLVTYDTKMAMRGRHVGLRVHRLEQPEKEKEEEKQPRRRRGREAKGGDRDAEVEQIRDPAVRAARAGELINVRQQSIGHLSRIRREAMEEMVADGLNHSQIADQTGLARQRVGQLLAAPPADKTLAAEGQPAPE
;
A
#
# COMPACT_ATOMS: atom_id res chain seq x y z
N MET A 1 17.40 -0.44 -2.75
CA MET A 1 16.51 -1.61 -2.81
C MET A 1 16.29 -1.98 -4.24
N LEU A 2 17.02 -3.02 -4.68
CA LEU A 2 17.02 -3.60 -6.02
C LEU A 2 16.10 -4.81 -6.12
N ILE A 3 15.79 -5.47 -5.00
CA ILE A 3 14.86 -6.59 -4.92
C ILE A 3 13.82 -6.33 -3.82
N THR A 4 12.56 -6.61 -4.14
CA THR A 4 11.41 -6.61 -3.24
C THR A 4 10.88 -8.04 -3.13
N PRO A 5 10.97 -8.66 -1.95
CA PRO A 5 10.43 -10.01 -1.77
C PRO A 5 8.93 -10.04 -2.08
N MET A 6 8.47 -11.12 -2.70
CA MET A 6 7.04 -11.37 -2.86
C MET A 6 6.36 -11.53 -1.49
N PRO A 7 5.10 -11.09 -1.32
CA PRO A 7 4.33 -11.37 -0.11
C PRO A 7 4.36 -12.85 0.26
N GLY A 8 4.73 -13.16 1.51
CA GLY A 8 4.82 -14.54 2.01
C GLY A 8 6.12 -15.28 1.67
N SER A 9 7.05 -14.67 0.93
CA SER A 9 8.40 -15.23 0.73
C SER A 9 9.24 -15.08 2.00
N SER A 10 10.13 -16.04 2.24
CA SER A 10 11.14 -15.96 3.32
C SER A 10 12.41 -15.35 2.77
N ARG A 11 13.03 -14.45 3.54
CA ARG A 11 14.34 -13.87 3.20
C ARG A 11 15.42 -14.93 3.04
N GLU A 12 15.38 -16.01 3.82
CA GLU A 12 16.32 -17.13 3.71
C GLU A 12 16.11 -17.87 2.38
N ALA A 13 14.86 -18.17 2.03
CA ALA A 13 14.52 -18.82 0.76
C ALA A 13 14.93 -17.97 -0.46
N LEU A 14 14.63 -16.66 -0.43
CA LEU A 14 15.04 -15.71 -1.46
C LEU A 14 16.56 -15.64 -1.59
N ARG A 15 17.27 -15.49 -0.45
CA ARG A 15 18.73 -15.44 -0.44
C ARG A 15 19.35 -16.73 -0.97
N SER A 16 18.87 -17.89 -0.54
CA SER A 16 19.34 -19.18 -1.04
C SER A 16 19.08 -19.35 -2.54
N ALA A 17 17.91 -18.92 -3.03
CA ALA A 17 17.60 -18.97 -4.46
C ALA A 17 18.54 -18.06 -5.28
N LEU A 18 18.78 -16.82 -4.84
CA LEU A 18 19.70 -15.89 -5.50
C LEU A 18 21.15 -16.39 -5.48
N ILE A 19 21.64 -16.91 -4.34
CA ILE A 19 22.98 -17.48 -4.24
C ILE A 19 23.14 -18.62 -5.25
N ASN A 20 22.18 -19.53 -5.31
CA ASN A 20 22.25 -20.67 -6.23
C ASN A 20 22.23 -20.23 -7.71
N VAL A 21 21.38 -19.28 -8.07
CA VAL A 21 21.32 -18.72 -9.43
C VAL A 21 22.62 -17.98 -9.78
N HIS A 22 23.20 -17.26 -8.82
CA HIS A 22 24.48 -16.56 -8.99
C HIS A 22 25.67 -17.54 -9.14
N GLU A 23 25.78 -18.55 -8.27
CA GLU A 23 26.84 -19.55 -8.34
C GLU A 23 26.82 -20.33 -9.66
N THR A 24 25.64 -20.71 -10.12
CA THR A 24 25.50 -21.44 -11.40
C THR A 24 25.94 -20.59 -12.59
N ILE A 25 25.64 -19.28 -12.62
CA ILE A 25 26.09 -18.41 -13.71
C ILE A 25 27.57 -18.07 -13.64
N VAL A 26 28.14 -17.93 -12.43
CA VAL A 26 29.59 -17.76 -12.23
C VAL A 26 30.34 -19.00 -12.72
N ASN A 27 29.83 -20.19 -12.42
CA ASN A 27 30.40 -21.44 -12.91
C ASN A 27 30.31 -21.54 -14.44
N LEU A 28 29.18 -21.15 -15.05
CA LEU A 28 29.04 -21.12 -16.50
C LEU A 28 29.96 -20.10 -17.18
N ARG A 29 30.24 -18.97 -16.51
CA ARG A 29 31.23 -17.99 -16.97
C ARG A 29 32.64 -18.56 -16.97
N GLY A 30 33.02 -19.31 -15.93
CA GLY A 30 34.36 -19.89 -15.78
C GLY A 30 34.58 -21.20 -16.56
N GLY A 31 33.55 -22.03 -16.67
CA GLY A 31 33.53 -23.30 -17.40
C GLY A 31 32.87 -23.12 -18.75
N GLY A 32 33.65 -22.78 -19.77
CA GLY A 32 33.14 -22.72 -21.14
C GLY A 32 32.69 -24.10 -21.64
N GLY A 33 31.61 -24.13 -22.42
CA GLY A 33 31.26 -25.31 -23.22
C GLY A 33 32.34 -25.62 -24.27
N PRO A 34 32.36 -26.84 -24.84
CA PRO A 34 33.36 -27.24 -25.83
C PRO A 34 33.32 -26.40 -27.11
N ASP A 35 32.18 -25.79 -27.41
CA ASP A 35 31.95 -24.93 -28.57
C ASP A 35 30.97 -23.79 -28.22
N ALA A 36 30.85 -22.81 -29.13
CA ALA A 36 30.04 -21.61 -28.94
C ALA A 36 28.53 -21.91 -28.81
N LEU A 37 28.02 -22.90 -29.54
CA LEU A 37 26.61 -23.29 -29.50
C LEU A 37 26.28 -23.97 -28.18
N SER A 38 27.10 -24.92 -27.73
CA SER A 38 26.96 -25.58 -26.44
C SER A 38 26.94 -24.56 -25.29
N ARG A 39 27.81 -23.54 -25.36
CA ARG A 39 27.84 -22.46 -24.38
C ARG A 39 26.60 -21.58 -24.42
N ALA A 40 26.09 -21.27 -25.61
CA ALA A 40 24.85 -20.52 -25.77
C ALA A 40 23.63 -21.29 -25.22
N LEU A 41 23.52 -22.59 -25.53
CA LEU A 41 22.45 -23.45 -25.01
C LEU A 41 22.48 -23.53 -23.48
N ALA A 42 23.65 -23.73 -22.89
CA ALA A 42 23.81 -23.75 -21.44
C ALA A 42 23.38 -22.43 -20.77
N TYR A 43 23.63 -21.27 -21.42
CA TYR A 43 23.15 -19.98 -20.94
C TYR A 43 21.61 -19.87 -21.03
N LEU A 44 21.01 -20.33 -22.13
CA LEU A 44 19.55 -20.32 -22.29
C LEU A 44 18.86 -21.24 -21.27
N ASP A 45 19.42 -22.42 -21.00
CA ASP A 45 18.92 -23.34 -19.98
C ASP A 45 19.03 -22.72 -18.58
N TRP A 46 20.14 -22.04 -18.30
CA TRP A 46 20.29 -21.28 -17.05
C TRP A 46 19.23 -20.19 -16.92
N CYS A 47 18.93 -19.43 -17.98
CA CYS A 47 17.88 -18.40 -17.95
C CYS A 47 16.52 -18.98 -17.54
N HIS A 48 16.11 -20.10 -18.15
CA HIS A 48 14.85 -20.77 -17.82
C HIS A 48 14.79 -21.24 -16.38
N GLU A 49 15.86 -21.87 -15.90
CA GLU A 49 15.94 -22.37 -14.53
C GLU A 49 15.98 -21.24 -13.50
N ALA A 50 16.71 -20.16 -13.79
CA ALA A 50 16.77 -18.96 -12.96
C ALA A 50 15.40 -18.30 -12.84
N GLN A 51 14.68 -18.13 -13.97
CA GLN A 51 13.31 -17.63 -13.95
C GLN A 51 12.38 -18.51 -13.12
N ARG A 52 12.46 -19.84 -13.31
CA ARG A 52 11.63 -20.80 -12.55
C ARG A 52 11.87 -20.72 -11.05
N ARG A 53 13.13 -20.52 -10.61
CA ARG A 53 13.49 -20.40 -9.19
C ARG A 53 13.06 -19.06 -8.58
N LEU A 54 13.22 -17.97 -9.32
CA LEU A 54 13.01 -16.62 -8.80
C LEU A 54 11.56 -16.13 -8.92
N ARG A 55 10.75 -16.67 -9.84
CA ARG A 55 9.37 -16.19 -10.12
C ARG A 55 8.43 -16.08 -8.91
N ASN A 56 8.64 -16.91 -7.89
CA ASN A 56 7.82 -16.92 -6.68
C ASN A 56 8.48 -16.19 -5.51
N GLN A 57 9.66 -15.62 -5.72
CA GLN A 57 10.48 -14.99 -4.67
C GLN A 57 10.59 -13.49 -4.87
N VAL A 58 10.64 -13.00 -6.11
CA VAL A 58 10.78 -11.59 -6.47
C VAL A 58 9.62 -11.10 -7.33
N ARG A 59 9.43 -9.79 -7.42
CA ARG A 59 8.37 -9.21 -8.26
C ARG A 59 8.66 -9.43 -9.75
N PRO A 60 7.62 -9.49 -10.61
CA PRO A 60 7.83 -9.67 -12.06
C PRO A 60 8.77 -8.63 -12.69
N ALA A 61 8.64 -7.34 -12.34
CA ALA A 61 9.49 -6.30 -12.88
C ALA A 61 10.98 -6.47 -12.50
N GLU A 62 11.24 -6.97 -11.30
CA GLU A 62 12.59 -7.25 -10.81
C GLU A 62 13.13 -8.55 -11.43
N LEU A 63 12.27 -9.55 -11.65
CA LEU A 63 12.63 -10.76 -12.38
C LEU A 63 13.11 -10.41 -13.79
N ASP A 64 12.40 -9.53 -14.49
CA ASP A 64 12.79 -9.05 -15.82
C ASP A 64 14.11 -8.27 -15.80
N TYR A 65 14.41 -7.57 -14.71
CA TYR A 65 15.70 -6.91 -14.52
C TYR A 65 16.84 -7.91 -14.27
N LEU A 66 16.62 -8.90 -13.42
CA LEU A 66 17.61 -9.92 -13.04
C LEU A 66 17.88 -10.89 -14.20
N VAL A 67 16.82 -11.38 -14.86
CA VAL A 67 16.88 -12.37 -15.95
C VAL A 67 15.98 -11.92 -17.11
N PRO A 68 16.47 -10.98 -17.96
CA PRO A 68 15.66 -10.39 -19.01
C PRO A 68 15.26 -11.39 -20.09
N PRO A 69 13.96 -11.55 -20.40
CA PRO A 69 13.52 -12.45 -21.48
C PRO A 69 14.00 -11.98 -22.86
N LYS A 70 14.33 -10.70 -23.05
CA LYS A 70 14.88 -10.20 -24.31
C LYS A 70 16.30 -10.67 -24.58
N SER A 71 17.12 -10.83 -23.54
CA SER A 71 18.49 -11.36 -23.69
C SER A 71 18.49 -12.79 -24.22
N TYR A 72 17.49 -13.58 -23.80
CA TYR A 72 17.22 -14.91 -24.31
C TYR A 72 16.97 -14.91 -25.83
N GLU A 73 16.11 -14.01 -26.32
CA GLU A 73 15.78 -13.92 -27.75
C GLU A 73 16.98 -13.53 -28.63
N VAL A 74 17.84 -12.62 -28.14
CA VAL A 74 19.04 -12.19 -28.88
C VAL A 74 20.03 -13.35 -29.02
N VAL A 75 20.30 -14.10 -27.95
CA VAL A 75 21.21 -15.26 -27.98
C VAL A 75 20.61 -16.39 -28.82
N LEU A 76 19.32 -16.67 -28.69
CA LEU A 76 18.63 -17.69 -29.48
C LEU A 76 18.64 -17.35 -30.99
N SER A 77 18.34 -16.11 -31.34
CA SER A 77 18.36 -15.62 -32.73
C SER A 77 19.77 -15.66 -33.33
N ALA A 78 20.78 -15.26 -32.56
CA ALA A 78 22.18 -15.35 -32.98
C ALA A 78 22.61 -16.81 -33.20
N ALA A 79 22.27 -17.73 -32.30
CA ALA A 79 22.60 -19.14 -32.43
C ALA A 79 21.98 -19.80 -33.66
N GLY A 80 20.79 -19.36 -34.08
CA GLY A 80 20.12 -19.85 -35.29
C GLY A 80 20.58 -19.18 -36.60
N SER A 81 21.06 -17.93 -36.55
CA SER A 81 21.33 -17.10 -37.74
C SER A 81 22.80 -17.11 -38.17
N PHE A 82 23.74 -17.27 -37.23
CA PHE A 82 25.16 -17.32 -37.55
C PHE A 82 25.58 -18.77 -37.83
N GLY A 83 26.02 -19.04 -39.06
CA GLY A 83 26.52 -20.37 -39.43
C GLY A 83 27.72 -20.81 -38.59
N PHE A 84 28.00 -22.12 -38.58
CA PHE A 84 29.05 -22.80 -37.80
C PHE A 84 30.50 -22.48 -38.22
N GLY A 85 30.74 -21.28 -38.77
CA GLY A 85 32.07 -20.82 -39.16
C GLY A 85 32.80 -20.10 -38.02
N PRO A 86 34.15 -20.00 -38.09
CA PRO A 86 34.97 -19.37 -37.05
C PRO A 86 34.61 -17.92 -36.71
N SER A 87 33.97 -17.20 -37.62
CA SER A 87 33.47 -15.84 -37.38
C SER A 87 32.14 -15.83 -36.63
N GLY A 88 31.25 -16.79 -36.91
CA GLY A 88 29.98 -16.95 -36.18
C GLY A 88 30.20 -17.39 -34.74
N GLU A 89 31.12 -18.35 -34.53
CA GLU A 89 31.49 -18.80 -33.18
C GLU A 89 32.07 -17.68 -32.32
N ARG A 90 32.90 -16.80 -32.90
CA ARG A 90 33.45 -15.64 -32.19
C ARG A 90 32.37 -14.64 -31.79
N LEU A 91 31.42 -14.36 -32.68
CA LEU A 91 30.29 -13.45 -32.40
C LEU A 91 29.38 -14.01 -31.30
N ILE A 92 28.99 -15.29 -31.39
CA ILE A 92 28.18 -15.96 -30.36
C ILE A 92 28.91 -15.95 -29.02
N ASN A 93 30.20 -16.30 -28.99
CA ASN A 93 30.98 -16.29 -27.76
C ASN A 93 31.10 -14.88 -27.16
N GLY A 94 31.29 -13.86 -27.98
CA GLY A 94 31.33 -12.46 -27.53
C GLY A 94 30.01 -12.05 -26.89
N LEU A 95 28.88 -12.32 -27.56
CA LEU A 95 27.55 -12.03 -27.06
C LEU A 95 27.27 -12.74 -25.73
N VAL A 96 27.53 -14.05 -25.68
CA VAL A 96 27.30 -14.87 -24.47
C VAL A 96 28.21 -14.39 -23.34
N SER A 97 29.49 -14.08 -23.59
CA SER A 97 30.37 -13.53 -22.55
C SER A 97 29.84 -12.22 -21.98
N THR A 98 29.42 -11.27 -22.82
CA THR A 98 28.83 -10.00 -22.35
C THR A 98 27.60 -10.25 -21.49
N GLN A 99 26.70 -11.14 -21.93
CA GLN A 99 25.51 -11.47 -21.15
C GLN A 99 25.86 -12.13 -19.82
N LEU A 100 26.82 -13.07 -19.79
CA LEU A 100 27.29 -13.71 -18.57
C LEU A 100 27.88 -12.68 -17.58
N ASP A 101 28.74 -11.78 -18.05
CA ASP A 101 29.36 -10.76 -17.22
C ASP A 101 28.34 -9.78 -16.63
N GLU A 102 27.39 -9.32 -17.45
CA GLU A 102 26.28 -8.48 -16.98
C GLU A 102 25.43 -9.20 -15.94
N ARG A 103 25.07 -10.47 -16.17
CA ARG A 103 24.22 -11.23 -15.23
C ARG A 103 24.93 -11.50 -13.91
N VAL A 104 26.22 -11.84 -13.94
CA VAL A 104 27.02 -11.98 -12.73
C VAL A 104 27.03 -10.67 -11.94
N SER A 105 27.31 -9.54 -12.61
CA SER A 105 27.34 -8.22 -11.97
C SER A 105 26.00 -7.84 -11.34
N VAL A 106 24.90 -7.99 -12.09
CA VAL A 106 23.55 -7.66 -11.62
C VAL A 106 23.13 -8.53 -10.43
N LEU A 107 23.34 -9.84 -10.51
CA LEU A 107 22.98 -10.76 -9.42
C LEU A 107 23.84 -10.54 -8.17
N GLN A 108 25.12 -10.24 -8.32
CA GLN A 108 26.00 -9.90 -7.20
C GLN A 108 25.53 -8.62 -6.51
N ALA A 109 25.25 -7.55 -7.28
CA ALA A 109 24.73 -6.30 -6.73
C ALA A 109 23.40 -6.52 -5.98
N ALA A 110 22.54 -7.38 -6.51
CA ALA A 110 21.25 -7.68 -5.89
C ALA A 110 21.39 -8.53 -4.60
N LEU A 111 22.37 -9.44 -4.54
CA LEU A 111 22.74 -10.17 -3.32
C LEU A 111 23.31 -9.25 -2.24
N ASP A 112 24.15 -8.29 -2.64
CA ASP A 112 24.75 -7.32 -1.72
C ASP A 112 23.67 -6.38 -1.15
N ASP A 113 22.79 -5.84 -2.00
CA ASP A 113 21.64 -4.99 -1.60
C ASP A 113 20.65 -5.76 -0.70
N LEU A 114 20.35 -7.03 -1.00
CA LEU A 114 19.52 -7.87 -0.11
C LEU A 114 20.18 -8.07 1.25
N THR A 115 21.49 -8.33 1.27
CA THR A 115 22.25 -8.52 2.51
C THR A 115 22.27 -7.25 3.34
N GLU A 116 22.41 -6.09 2.71
CA GLU A 116 22.38 -4.79 3.37
C GLU A 116 21.00 -4.49 3.95
N GLN A 117 19.92 -4.75 3.22
CA GLN A 117 18.55 -4.55 3.71
C GLN A 117 18.19 -5.46 4.87
N VAL A 118 18.56 -6.74 4.81
CA VAL A 118 18.35 -7.65 5.92
C VAL A 118 19.04 -7.12 7.17
N LYS A 119 20.32 -6.69 7.05
CA LYS A 119 21.05 -6.07 8.17
C LYS A 119 20.42 -4.76 8.66
N ARG A 120 19.87 -3.95 7.76
CA ARG A 120 19.17 -2.69 8.09
C ARG A 120 18.00 -2.95 9.02
N PHE A 121 17.13 -3.90 8.66
CA PHE A 121 15.90 -4.17 9.42
C PHE A 121 16.10 -5.09 10.63
N GLU A 122 17.19 -5.84 10.71
CA GLU A 122 17.52 -6.68 11.89
C GLU A 122 17.91 -5.86 13.13
N ARG A 123 18.46 -4.65 12.96
CA ARG A 123 19.04 -3.86 14.06
C ARG A 123 18.04 -3.33 15.09
N HIS A 124 16.79 -3.15 14.70
CA HIS A 124 15.79 -2.49 15.52
C HIS A 124 15.02 -3.50 16.40
N ALA A 125 14.26 -3.07 17.42
CA ALA A 125 13.43 -4.02 18.19
C ALA A 125 12.02 -4.12 17.59
N GLU A 126 11.38 -2.96 17.38
CA GLU A 126 10.03 -2.87 16.81
C GLU A 126 10.01 -2.02 15.53
N LEU A 127 9.40 -2.57 14.48
CA LEU A 127 9.24 -1.91 13.18
C LEU A 127 7.80 -1.41 13.04
N LEU A 128 7.65 -0.13 12.74
CA LEU A 128 6.36 0.57 12.68
C LEU A 128 6.16 1.22 11.33
N VAL A 129 4.99 1.02 10.73
CA VAL A 129 4.54 1.78 9.55
C VAL A 129 3.33 2.59 9.99
N LEU A 130 3.43 3.91 9.87
CA LEU A 130 2.34 4.82 10.20
C LEU A 130 1.59 5.19 8.92
N ASP A 131 0.26 5.11 8.97
CA ASP A 131 -0.62 5.64 7.95
C ASP A 131 -0.52 7.19 7.90
N THR A 132 -0.73 7.78 6.72
CA THR A 132 -0.79 9.22 6.47
C THR A 132 -1.70 9.95 7.45
N ASN A 133 -2.87 9.35 7.76
CA ASN A 133 -3.82 9.94 8.70
C ASN A 133 -3.26 10.07 10.12
N VAL A 134 -2.30 9.23 10.53
CA VAL A 134 -1.66 9.34 11.85
C VAL A 134 -0.89 10.66 11.93
N TYR A 135 -0.10 11.00 10.91
CA TYR A 135 0.62 12.28 10.87
C TYR A 135 -0.32 13.49 10.85
N MET A 136 -1.44 13.36 10.12
CA MET A 136 -2.38 14.46 9.89
C MET A 136 -3.38 14.69 11.02
N GLU A 137 -3.74 13.65 11.78
CA GLU A 137 -4.88 13.71 12.72
C GLU A 137 -4.51 13.39 14.18
N HIS A 138 -3.37 12.74 14.43
CA HIS A 138 -2.96 12.47 15.80
C HIS A 138 -2.85 13.77 16.60
N PRO A 139 -3.34 13.87 17.85
CA PRO A 139 -3.30 15.13 18.61
C PRO A 139 -1.89 15.71 18.75
N GLU A 140 -0.95 14.85 19.13
CA GLU A 140 0.46 15.20 19.26
C GLU A 140 1.21 15.04 17.95
N LYS A 141 2.29 15.79 17.77
CA LYS A 141 3.23 15.62 16.66
C LYS A 141 4.17 14.45 16.94
N ILE A 142 4.78 13.88 15.91
CA ILE A 142 5.56 12.64 16.02
C ILE A 142 6.71 12.73 17.02
N GLU A 143 7.33 13.91 17.17
CA GLU A 143 8.41 14.17 18.11
C GLU A 143 7.96 14.30 19.57
N ALA A 144 6.70 14.70 19.79
CA ALA A 144 6.11 14.88 21.11
C ALA A 144 5.32 13.65 21.58
N TRP A 145 4.83 12.83 20.64
CA TRP A 145 3.99 11.68 20.92
C TRP A 145 4.69 10.61 21.78
N ASP A 146 4.01 10.14 22.84
CA ASP A 146 4.43 8.96 23.61
C ASP A 146 4.03 7.65 22.92
N LEU A 147 4.65 7.42 21.76
CA LEU A 147 4.51 6.21 20.95
C LEU A 147 4.60 4.91 21.75
N ALA A 148 5.52 4.82 22.71
CA ALA A 148 5.71 3.58 23.45
C ALA A 148 4.60 3.35 24.48
N GLY A 149 4.06 4.42 25.08
CA GLY A 149 2.91 4.36 25.96
C GLY A 149 1.67 3.89 25.19
N ASP A 150 1.33 4.60 24.11
CA ASP A 150 0.10 4.35 23.34
C ASP A 150 0.11 3.00 22.62
N LEU A 151 1.29 2.53 22.21
CA LEU A 151 1.44 1.25 21.52
C LEU A 151 1.87 0.09 22.43
N TYR A 152 1.96 0.31 23.75
CA TYR A 152 2.39 -0.69 24.74
C TYR A 152 3.73 -1.37 24.38
N LEU A 153 4.74 -0.56 24.02
CA LEU A 153 6.07 -1.02 23.56
C LEU A 153 7.11 -1.09 24.69
N GLY A 154 6.80 -0.54 25.87
CA GLY A 154 7.72 -0.52 27.00
C GLY A 154 9.04 0.20 26.68
N PHE A 155 10.17 -0.52 26.83
CA PHE A 155 11.54 0.00 26.70
C PHE A 155 12.19 -0.30 25.34
N GLU A 156 11.42 -0.84 24.39
CA GLU A 156 11.96 -1.31 23.12
C GLU A 156 12.36 -0.16 22.19
N ASP A 157 13.45 -0.35 21.45
CA ASP A 157 13.88 0.58 20.41
C ASP A 157 12.91 0.51 19.22
N VAL A 158 12.35 1.64 18.86
CA VAL A 158 11.34 1.81 17.84
C VAL A 158 11.96 2.36 16.56
N HIS A 159 11.57 1.77 15.44
CA HIS A 159 11.95 2.24 14.12
C HIS A 159 10.72 2.45 13.24
N ILE A 160 10.47 3.71 12.90
CA ILE A 160 9.35 4.13 12.08
C ILE A 160 9.79 4.15 10.62
N ILE A 161 9.08 3.40 9.79
CA ILE A 161 9.28 3.30 8.36
C ILE A 161 8.19 4.11 7.69
N VAL A 162 8.59 5.10 6.90
CA VAL A 162 7.68 5.98 6.17
C VAL A 162 7.79 5.64 4.68
N PRO A 163 6.85 4.88 4.09
CA PRO A 163 6.83 4.66 2.66
C PRO A 163 6.78 5.99 1.90
N LEU A 164 7.48 6.09 0.76
CA LEU A 164 7.49 7.31 -0.05
C LEU A 164 6.09 7.76 -0.47
N VAL A 165 5.16 6.82 -0.68
CA VAL A 165 3.74 7.13 -0.96
C VAL A 165 3.08 7.94 0.17
N VAL A 166 3.42 7.70 1.45
CA VAL A 166 2.93 8.49 2.59
C VAL A 166 3.45 9.92 2.51
N VAL A 167 4.74 10.10 2.18
CA VAL A 167 5.34 11.42 2.02
C VAL A 167 4.64 12.21 0.91
N ASP A 168 4.34 11.55 -0.22
CA ASP A 168 3.62 12.17 -1.34
C ASP A 168 2.18 12.52 -0.98
N GLU A 169 1.50 11.70 -0.18
CA GLU A 169 0.16 12.02 0.33
C GLU A 169 0.19 13.22 1.28
N LEU A 170 1.17 13.29 2.18
CA LEU A 170 1.35 14.43 3.06
C LEU A 170 1.66 15.70 2.26
N ASP A 171 2.51 15.63 1.23
CA ASP A 171 2.81 16.78 0.38
C ASP A 171 1.57 17.28 -0.38
N LYS A 172 0.76 16.38 -0.93
CA LYS A 172 -0.54 16.74 -1.52
C LYS A 172 -1.50 17.33 -0.47
N GLY A 173 -1.49 16.78 0.74
CA GLY A 173 -2.27 17.23 1.89
C GLY A 173 -2.01 18.68 2.29
N LYS A 174 -0.80 19.22 2.04
CA LYS A 174 -0.45 20.63 2.29
C LYS A 174 -1.41 21.63 1.65
N ARG A 175 -2.05 21.25 0.54
CA ARG A 175 -2.96 22.12 -0.21
C ARG A 175 -4.33 22.28 0.44
N GLN A 176 -4.63 21.48 1.47
CA GLN A 176 -5.85 21.64 2.25
C GLN A 176 -5.68 22.86 3.17
N GLY A 177 -6.48 23.91 2.98
CA GLY A 177 -6.45 25.13 3.82
C GLY A 177 -6.98 24.94 5.25
N THR A 178 -6.67 23.81 5.89
CA THR A 178 -7.15 23.41 7.21
C THR A 178 -5.97 23.03 8.11
N GLU A 179 -6.22 22.84 9.41
CA GLU A 179 -5.22 22.34 10.36
C GLU A 179 -4.55 21.05 9.87
N LYS A 180 -5.30 20.14 9.25
CA LYS A 180 -4.78 18.92 8.64
C LYS A 180 -3.71 19.19 7.57
N GLY A 181 -3.89 20.23 6.75
CA GLY A 181 -2.91 20.62 5.75
C GLY A 181 -1.65 21.22 6.34
N TYR A 182 -1.77 22.02 7.41
CA TYR A 182 -0.62 22.47 8.19
C TYR A 182 0.15 21.28 8.80
N ARG A 183 -0.55 20.31 9.39
CA ARG A 183 0.05 19.10 9.98
C ARG A 183 0.78 18.25 8.95
N ALA A 184 0.18 18.07 7.77
CA ALA A 184 0.82 17.39 6.66
C ALA A 184 2.11 18.10 6.23
N GLY A 185 2.07 19.43 6.11
CA GLY A 185 3.24 20.24 5.78
C GLY A 185 4.36 20.19 6.81
N TYR A 186 3.99 20.29 8.08
CA TYR A 186 4.90 20.16 9.20
C TYR A 186 5.58 18.79 9.21
N SER A 187 4.82 17.70 9.03
CA SER A 187 5.34 16.33 9.10
C SER A 187 6.38 16.06 8.01
N VAL A 188 6.11 16.49 6.77
CA VAL A 188 7.09 16.35 5.67
C VAL A 188 8.37 17.12 5.97
N ALA A 189 8.26 18.39 6.39
CA ALA A 189 9.43 19.22 6.70
C ALA A 189 10.21 18.68 7.92
N TYR A 190 9.51 18.09 8.89
CA TYR A 190 10.14 17.48 10.04
C TYR A 190 10.93 16.23 9.63
N ILE A 191 10.31 15.31 8.90
CA ILE A 191 10.94 14.06 8.42
C ILE A 191 12.16 14.39 7.57
N ASP A 192 12.01 15.23 6.54
CA ASP A 192 13.10 15.63 5.63
C ASP A 192 14.32 16.19 6.37
N ARG A 193 14.09 17.02 7.39
CA ARG A 193 15.17 17.63 8.19
C ARG A 193 15.95 16.61 9.03
N ILE A 194 15.30 15.56 9.53
CA ILE A 194 15.92 14.61 10.46
C ILE A 194 16.45 13.35 9.77
N THR A 195 15.91 12.99 8.62
CA THR A 195 16.33 11.79 7.88
C THR A 195 17.52 12.10 6.98
N ASN A 196 18.56 11.28 7.09
CA ASN A 196 19.62 11.18 6.10
C ASN A 196 19.57 9.80 5.41
N GLU A 197 20.61 9.43 4.66
CA GLU A 197 20.69 8.14 3.96
C GLU A 197 20.50 6.92 4.88
N GLN A 198 20.82 7.06 6.17
CA GLN A 198 20.74 5.99 7.18
C GLN A 198 19.51 6.13 8.11
N GLY A 199 18.61 7.08 7.81
CA GLY A 199 17.48 7.43 8.67
C GLY A 199 17.77 8.60 9.61
N GLY A 200 16.96 8.76 10.64
CA GLY A 200 17.00 9.88 11.58
C GLY A 200 16.61 9.44 12.98
N VAL A 201 17.10 10.16 13.99
CA VAL A 201 16.71 9.96 15.38
C VAL A 201 15.65 10.99 15.75
N ILE A 202 14.45 10.53 16.08
CA ILE A 202 13.37 11.38 16.62
C ILE A 202 13.63 11.64 18.10
N ARG A 203 13.93 10.57 18.85
CA ARG A 203 14.14 10.63 20.29
C ARG A 203 15.26 9.66 20.70
N PRO A 204 16.29 10.10 21.44
CA PRO A 204 17.27 9.18 22.00
C PRO A 204 16.66 8.36 23.13
N LYS A 205 17.35 7.29 23.51
CA LYS A 205 16.99 6.47 24.66
C LYS A 205 16.95 7.32 25.94
N ASP A 206 15.87 7.21 26.70
CA ASP A 206 15.70 7.94 27.95
C ASP A 206 15.34 6.97 29.07
N PHE A 207 16.24 6.84 30.04
CA PHE A 207 16.06 6.03 31.25
C PHE A 207 15.98 6.88 32.53
N SER A 208 15.82 8.20 32.39
CA SER A 208 15.88 9.13 33.52
C SER A 208 14.77 8.91 34.55
N VAL A 209 13.63 8.34 34.14
CA VAL A 209 12.50 7.98 35.00
C VAL A 209 12.14 6.52 34.75
N GLU A 210 12.26 5.66 35.76
CA GLU A 210 12.10 4.20 35.63
C GLU A 210 10.70 3.81 35.10
N GLU A 211 9.65 4.51 35.54
CA GLU A 211 8.25 4.31 35.08
C GLU A 211 7.99 4.84 33.66
N LYS A 212 8.85 5.74 33.15
CA LYS A 212 8.75 6.34 31.82
C LYS A 212 9.96 6.05 30.96
N ALA A 213 10.74 5.02 31.28
CA ALA A 213 11.90 4.72 30.48
C ALA A 213 11.43 4.37 29.05
N ARG A 214 12.15 4.85 28.05
CA ARG A 214 11.82 4.72 26.62
C ARG A 214 13.05 4.29 25.84
N GLY A 215 12.84 3.36 24.90
CA GLY A 215 13.80 3.05 23.87
C GLY A 215 14.05 4.24 22.93
N THR A 216 15.03 4.08 22.07
CA THR A 216 15.33 5.05 21.00
C THR A 216 14.22 5.01 19.97
N VAL A 217 13.74 6.17 19.52
CA VAL A 217 12.80 6.30 18.40
C VAL A 217 13.56 6.81 17.19
N THR A 218 13.61 6.00 16.16
CA THR A 218 14.25 6.31 14.88
C THR A 218 13.22 6.31 13.76
N VAL A 219 13.54 6.97 12.65
CA VAL A 219 12.69 7.04 11.47
C VAL A 219 13.50 6.94 10.20
N GLU A 220 12.94 6.34 9.16
CA GLU A 220 13.50 6.34 7.82
C GLU A 220 12.41 6.46 6.76
N VAL A 221 12.77 7.08 5.63
CA VAL A 221 11.91 7.07 4.44
C VAL A 221 12.28 5.85 3.59
N LEU A 222 11.30 4.98 3.35
CA LEU A 222 11.45 3.84 2.46
C LEU A 222 11.16 4.29 1.03
N LEU A 223 12.24 4.45 0.26
CA LEU A 223 12.17 4.82 -1.14
C LEU A 223 11.64 3.67 -2.01
N ASP A 224 11.08 4.05 -3.14
CA ASP A 224 10.64 3.12 -4.17
C ASP A 224 11.87 2.59 -4.95
N PRO A 225 11.95 1.27 -5.19
CA PRO A 225 12.96 0.68 -6.06
C PRO A 225 12.94 1.29 -7.47
N PRO A 226 14.08 1.34 -8.18
CA PRO A 226 14.09 1.69 -9.59
C PRO A 226 13.14 0.79 -10.39
N GLY A 227 12.27 1.39 -11.21
CA GLY A 227 11.29 0.65 -12.01
C GLY A 227 10.05 0.17 -11.24
N HIS A 228 9.93 0.50 -9.96
CA HIS A 228 8.73 0.21 -9.18
C HIS A 228 7.52 0.97 -9.76
N VAL A 229 6.44 0.23 -9.97
CA VAL A 229 5.15 0.78 -10.37
C VAL A 229 4.21 0.64 -9.18
N ARG A 230 3.80 1.79 -8.63
CA ARG A 230 2.91 1.82 -7.47
C ARG A 230 1.55 1.24 -7.81
N LEU A 231 0.92 0.64 -6.81
CA LEU A 231 -0.45 0.19 -6.86
C LEU A 231 -1.41 1.38 -7.06
N PRO A 232 -2.56 1.17 -7.73
CA PRO A 232 -3.51 2.26 -7.99
C PRO A 232 -4.10 2.92 -6.74
N ILE A 233 -4.11 2.20 -5.62
CA ILE A 233 -4.64 2.65 -4.34
C ILE A 233 -3.47 2.81 -3.38
N ASN A 234 -3.29 4.01 -2.84
CA ASN A 234 -2.16 4.33 -1.97
C ASN A 234 -2.14 3.51 -0.67
N ASP A 235 -3.29 3.29 -0.04
CA ASP A 235 -3.38 2.38 1.11
C ASP A 235 -2.84 0.98 0.79
N ASP A 236 -3.17 0.45 -0.38
CA ASP A 236 -2.73 -0.88 -0.81
C ASP A 236 -1.21 -0.87 -1.04
N GLU A 237 -0.68 0.23 -1.60
CA GLU A 237 0.75 0.48 -1.72
C GLU A 237 1.43 0.52 -0.33
N ILE A 238 0.88 1.25 0.64
CA ILE A 238 1.44 1.32 2.01
C ILE A 238 1.50 -0.08 2.63
N VAL A 239 0.42 -0.86 2.53
CA VAL A 239 0.36 -2.24 3.04
C VAL A 239 1.38 -3.13 2.32
N ASP A 240 1.45 -3.03 1.00
CA ASP A 240 2.38 -3.80 0.17
C ASP A 240 3.85 -3.51 0.51
N ARG A 241 4.21 -2.24 0.69
CA ARG A 241 5.54 -1.83 1.16
C ARG A 241 5.84 -2.34 2.58
N ALA A 242 4.87 -2.31 3.48
CA ALA A 242 5.02 -2.85 4.84
C ALA A 242 5.25 -4.38 4.84
N VAL A 243 4.56 -5.12 3.96
CA VAL A 243 4.75 -6.57 3.81
C VAL A 243 6.13 -6.90 3.25
N ALA A 244 6.63 -6.12 2.29
CA ALA A 244 7.99 -6.29 1.79
C ALA A 244 9.05 -6.12 2.89
N VAL A 245 8.88 -5.10 3.74
CA VAL A 245 9.74 -4.92 4.93
C VAL A 245 9.61 -6.11 5.87
N GLN A 246 8.41 -6.59 6.16
CA GLN A 246 8.18 -7.76 7.03
C GLN A 246 8.93 -9.00 6.52
N ALA A 247 8.92 -9.23 5.21
CA ALA A 247 9.67 -10.34 4.60
C ALA A 247 11.18 -10.18 4.79
N LEU A 248 11.73 -8.98 4.59
CA LEU A 248 13.16 -8.68 4.79
C LEU A 248 13.59 -8.76 6.26
N ALA A 249 12.74 -8.27 7.16
CA ALA A 249 12.98 -8.27 8.60
C ALA A 249 12.86 -9.68 9.21
N GLY A 250 12.11 -10.58 8.58
CA GLY A 250 11.86 -11.93 9.09
C GLY A 250 11.01 -11.95 10.37
N ARG A 251 10.32 -10.84 10.68
CA ARG A 251 9.50 -10.66 11.89
C ARG A 251 8.34 -9.70 11.62
N PRO A 252 7.29 -9.72 12.46
CA PRO A 252 6.11 -8.87 12.23
C PRO A 252 6.44 -7.38 12.18
N VAL A 253 5.85 -6.69 11.20
CA VAL A 253 5.83 -5.21 11.14
C VAL A 253 4.49 -4.73 11.67
N ARG A 254 4.51 -3.65 12.46
CA ARG A 254 3.31 -3.07 13.05
C ARG A 254 2.78 -1.90 12.22
N LEU A 255 1.59 -2.07 11.63
CA LEU A 255 0.85 -1.00 10.97
C LEU A 255 -0.01 -0.25 12.00
N VAL A 256 0.15 1.08 12.05
CA VAL A 256 -0.63 1.96 12.92
C VAL A 256 -1.54 2.84 12.08
N THR A 257 -2.84 2.84 12.38
CA THR A 257 -3.84 3.59 11.61
C THR A 257 -5.06 3.93 12.46
N TYR A 258 -5.79 4.98 12.06
CA TYR A 258 -7.14 5.26 12.55
C TYR A 258 -8.23 4.60 11.69
N ASP A 259 -7.93 4.22 10.45
CA ASP A 259 -8.91 3.69 9.50
C ASP A 259 -9.15 2.18 9.71
N THR A 260 -10.42 1.82 9.82
CA THR A 260 -10.85 0.43 9.91
C THR A 260 -10.59 -0.35 8.62
N LYS A 261 -10.72 0.27 7.44
CA LYS A 261 -10.43 -0.39 6.16
C LYS A 261 -8.95 -0.72 6.04
N MET A 262 -8.08 0.24 6.36
CA MET A 262 -6.64 0.04 6.39
C MET A 262 -6.25 -1.06 7.40
N ALA A 263 -6.88 -1.06 8.58
CA ALA A 263 -6.68 -2.10 9.58
C ALA A 263 -7.11 -3.49 9.10
N MET A 264 -8.22 -3.59 8.36
CA MET A 264 -8.66 -4.87 7.76
C MET A 264 -7.68 -5.36 6.70
N ARG A 265 -7.20 -4.47 5.82
CA ARG A 265 -6.21 -4.80 4.77
C ARG A 265 -4.90 -5.31 5.38
N GLY A 266 -4.36 -4.59 6.37
CA GLY A 266 -3.12 -5.00 7.05
C GLY A 266 -3.22 -6.38 7.71
N ARG A 267 -4.35 -6.67 8.39
CA ARG A 267 -4.56 -7.99 9.01
C ARG A 267 -4.67 -9.10 7.97
N HIS A 268 -5.32 -8.84 6.84
CA HIS A 268 -5.51 -9.84 5.78
C HIS A 268 -4.18 -10.35 5.21
N VAL A 269 -3.15 -9.49 5.16
CA VAL A 269 -1.81 -9.83 4.66
C VAL A 269 -0.82 -10.22 5.77
N GLY A 270 -1.29 -10.36 7.01
CA GLY A 270 -0.49 -10.83 8.14
C GLY A 270 0.42 -9.78 8.80
N LEU A 271 0.13 -8.48 8.65
CA LEU A 271 0.77 -7.43 9.46
C LEU A 271 0.19 -7.40 10.88
N ARG A 272 0.99 -6.99 11.86
CA ARG A 272 0.48 -6.65 13.19
C ARG A 272 -0.22 -5.29 13.09
N VAL A 273 -1.50 -5.21 13.40
CA VAL A 273 -2.24 -3.94 13.26
C VAL A 273 -2.60 -3.37 14.63
N HIS A 274 -2.24 -2.10 14.85
CA HIS A 274 -2.70 -1.32 15.99
C HIS A 274 -3.62 -0.20 15.50
N ARG A 275 -4.90 -0.28 15.86
CA ARG A 275 -5.88 0.75 15.52
C ARG A 275 -5.96 1.74 16.67
N LEU A 276 -5.63 3.00 16.39
CA LEU A 276 -5.74 4.09 17.36
C LEU A 276 -7.21 4.50 17.53
N GLU A 277 -7.55 4.98 18.72
CA GLU A 277 -8.87 5.58 18.98
C GLU A 277 -8.91 6.98 18.39
N GLN A 278 -9.90 7.27 17.56
CA GLN A 278 -10.03 8.62 16.98
C GLN A 278 -10.10 9.64 18.12
N PRO A 279 -9.29 10.70 18.07
CA PRO A 279 -9.36 11.72 19.10
C PRO A 279 -10.77 12.27 19.13
N GLU A 280 -11.37 12.32 20.33
CA GLU A 280 -12.64 13.00 20.52
C GLU A 280 -12.46 14.40 19.94
N LYS A 281 -13.19 14.73 18.87
CA LYS A 281 -13.29 16.12 18.46
C LYS A 281 -13.87 16.82 19.68
N GLU A 282 -13.07 17.66 20.34
CA GLU A 282 -13.58 18.60 21.33
C GLU A 282 -14.85 19.18 20.72
N LYS A 283 -15.98 18.83 21.33
CA LYS A 283 -17.24 19.48 21.01
C LYS A 283 -16.93 20.93 21.27
N GLU A 284 -16.75 21.72 20.21
CA GLU A 284 -16.51 23.16 20.31
C GLU A 284 -17.35 23.68 21.47
N GLU A 285 -16.68 24.01 22.57
CA GLU A 285 -17.33 24.45 23.79
C GLU A 285 -18.25 25.61 23.43
N GLU A 286 -19.51 25.46 23.81
CA GLU A 286 -20.50 26.51 24.02
C GLU A 286 -20.18 27.89 23.41
N LYS A 287 -20.20 27.98 22.08
CA LYS A 287 -20.68 29.23 21.48
C LYS A 287 -22.16 29.32 21.82
N GLN A 288 -22.45 30.08 22.88
CA GLN A 288 -23.72 30.71 23.26
C GLN A 288 -24.78 30.62 22.16
N PRO A 289 -26.06 30.33 22.47
CA PRO A 289 -27.07 29.88 21.53
C PRO A 289 -27.24 30.85 20.35
N ARG A 290 -26.42 30.63 19.32
CA ARG A 290 -26.57 31.29 18.03
C ARG A 290 -27.78 30.63 17.41
N ARG A 291 -28.90 31.34 17.54
CA ARG A 291 -30.15 31.18 16.81
C ARG A 291 -29.98 30.25 15.61
N ARG A 292 -30.66 29.10 15.70
CA ARG A 292 -30.90 28.14 14.61
C ARG A 292 -30.99 28.85 13.26
N ARG A 293 -29.89 28.87 12.52
CA ARG A 293 -29.84 29.14 11.08
C ARG A 293 -28.58 28.49 10.53
N GLY A 294 -28.75 27.52 9.63
CA GLY A 294 -27.66 27.04 8.79
C GLY A 294 -27.17 25.60 9.05
N ARG A 295 -28.06 24.61 9.15
CA ARG A 295 -27.70 23.22 8.79
C ARG A 295 -28.29 22.77 7.45
N GLU A 296 -29.01 23.65 6.77
CA GLU A 296 -29.46 23.49 5.37
C GLU A 296 -28.45 24.02 4.34
N ALA A 297 -27.37 24.71 4.76
CA ALA A 297 -26.54 25.48 3.84
C ALA A 297 -25.49 24.67 3.03
N LYS A 298 -24.99 23.51 3.49
CA LYS A 298 -23.95 22.75 2.74
C LYS A 298 -24.48 21.91 1.58
N GLY A 299 -25.77 21.59 1.55
CA GLY A 299 -26.42 20.97 0.39
C GLY A 299 -26.74 22.01 -0.68
N GLY A 300 -27.19 23.20 -0.25
CA GLY A 300 -27.48 24.34 -1.13
C GLY A 300 -26.23 24.95 -1.77
N ASP A 301 -25.09 24.95 -1.09
CA ASP A 301 -23.84 25.54 -1.61
C ASP A 301 -23.35 24.82 -2.88
N ARG A 302 -23.43 23.49 -2.91
CA ARG A 302 -23.05 22.69 -4.08
C ARG A 302 -24.08 22.76 -5.20
N ASP A 303 -25.36 22.91 -4.86
CA ASP A 303 -26.42 23.12 -5.86
C ASP A 303 -26.25 24.51 -6.50
N ALA A 304 -25.94 25.53 -5.70
CA ALA A 304 -25.63 26.88 -6.15
C ALA A 304 -24.33 26.94 -6.99
N GLU A 305 -23.30 26.16 -6.64
CA GLU A 305 -22.09 26.01 -7.45
C GLU A 305 -22.40 25.43 -8.83
N VAL A 306 -23.26 24.41 -8.92
CA VAL A 306 -23.70 23.82 -10.19
C VAL A 306 -24.50 24.84 -11.00
N GLU A 307 -25.42 25.57 -10.38
CA GLU A 307 -26.22 26.61 -11.05
C GLU A 307 -25.36 27.74 -11.65
N GLN A 308 -24.21 28.06 -11.04
CA GLN A 308 -23.30 29.12 -11.46
C GLN A 308 -22.34 28.73 -12.62
N ILE A 309 -22.24 27.45 -12.99
CA ILE A 309 -21.35 26.99 -14.08
C ILE A 309 -21.87 27.49 -15.43
N ARG A 310 -21.17 28.42 -16.11
CA ARG A 310 -21.66 29.02 -17.37
C ARG A 310 -21.80 28.04 -18.53
N ASP A 311 -20.92 27.06 -18.64
CA ASP A 311 -20.94 26.05 -19.70
C ASP A 311 -22.04 24.99 -19.43
N PRO A 312 -23.04 24.81 -20.32
CA PRO A 312 -24.12 23.87 -20.12
C PRO A 312 -23.68 22.40 -20.10
N ALA A 313 -22.62 22.03 -20.84
CA ALA A 313 -22.14 20.64 -20.85
C ALA A 313 -21.46 20.28 -19.53
N VAL A 314 -20.62 21.19 -19.02
CA VAL A 314 -19.96 21.06 -17.71
C VAL A 314 -20.98 21.08 -16.57
N ARG A 315 -22.01 21.93 -16.69
CA ARG A 315 -23.11 22.00 -15.71
C ARG A 315 -23.89 20.70 -15.64
N ALA A 316 -24.26 20.11 -16.79
CA ALA A 316 -24.99 18.85 -16.84
C ALA A 316 -24.17 17.68 -16.27
N ALA A 317 -22.88 17.59 -16.60
CA ALA A 317 -21.98 16.58 -16.04
C ALA A 317 -21.88 16.70 -14.52
N ARG A 318 -21.68 17.91 -14.01
CA ARG A 318 -21.56 18.17 -12.57
C ARG A 318 -22.86 17.93 -11.80
N ALA A 319 -24.00 18.26 -12.40
CA ALA A 319 -25.31 17.91 -11.85
C ALA A 319 -25.50 16.40 -11.76
N GLY A 320 -25.11 15.64 -12.80
CA GLY A 320 -25.17 14.18 -12.82
C GLY A 320 -24.32 13.54 -11.70
N GLU A 321 -23.10 14.02 -11.51
CA GLU A 321 -22.23 13.57 -10.40
C GLU A 321 -22.86 13.83 -9.02
N LEU A 322 -23.44 15.01 -8.82
CA LEU A 322 -24.08 15.38 -7.55
C LEU A 322 -25.34 14.55 -7.29
N ILE A 323 -26.11 14.25 -8.35
CA ILE A 323 -27.26 13.33 -8.28
C ILE A 323 -26.80 11.93 -7.85
N ASN A 324 -25.72 11.40 -8.44
CA ASN A 324 -25.20 10.08 -8.10
C ASN A 324 -24.75 9.99 -6.62
N VAL A 325 -24.04 11.01 -6.14
CA VAL A 325 -23.62 11.09 -4.72
C VAL A 325 -24.84 11.14 -3.80
N ARG A 326 -25.88 11.90 -4.17
CA ARG A 326 -27.14 11.96 -3.42
C ARG A 326 -27.89 10.63 -3.46
N GLN A 327 -27.96 9.96 -4.59
CA GLN A 327 -28.60 8.64 -4.71
C GLN A 327 -27.91 7.57 -3.85
N GLN A 328 -26.58 7.56 -3.82
CA GLN A 328 -25.82 6.66 -2.93
C GLN A 328 -26.11 6.97 -1.45
N SER A 329 -26.17 8.26 -1.10
CA SER A 329 -26.47 8.70 0.27
C SER A 329 -27.90 8.33 0.67
N ILE A 330 -28.88 8.52 -0.23
CA ILE A 330 -30.27 8.10 -0.04
C ILE A 330 -30.37 6.57 0.10
N GLY A 331 -29.61 5.81 -0.69
CA GLY A 331 -29.56 4.35 -0.61
C GLY A 331 -28.99 3.85 0.72
N HIS A 332 -27.92 4.47 1.20
CA HIS A 332 -27.33 4.17 2.51
C HIS A 332 -28.28 4.52 3.66
N LEU A 333 -28.88 5.71 3.66
CA LEU A 333 -29.86 6.12 4.67
C LEU A 333 -31.12 5.25 4.65
N SER A 334 -31.53 4.78 3.47
CA SER A 334 -32.65 3.86 3.34
C SER A 334 -32.36 2.48 3.93
N ARG A 335 -31.10 2.01 3.85
CA ARG A 335 -30.64 0.77 4.52
C ARG A 335 -30.64 0.91 6.03
N ILE A 336 -29.98 1.95 6.56
CA ILE A 336 -29.97 2.22 8.01
C ILE A 336 -31.40 2.30 8.55
N ARG A 337 -32.29 2.98 7.83
CA ARG A 337 -33.70 3.10 8.23
C ARG A 337 -34.41 1.75 8.26
N ARG A 338 -34.10 0.84 7.33
CA ARG A 338 -34.70 -0.51 7.31
C ARG A 338 -34.15 -1.35 8.45
N GLU A 339 -32.83 -1.40 8.60
CA GLU A 339 -32.16 -2.15 9.68
C GLU A 339 -32.73 -1.74 11.05
N ALA A 340 -32.86 -0.43 11.30
CA ALA A 340 -33.48 0.07 12.52
C ALA A 340 -34.95 -0.36 12.69
N MET A 341 -35.72 -0.50 11.60
CA MET A 341 -37.09 -1.01 11.68
C MET A 341 -37.15 -2.52 11.92
N GLU A 342 -36.22 -3.29 11.35
CA GLU A 342 -36.10 -4.73 11.59
C GLU A 342 -35.68 -5.02 13.03
N GLU A 343 -34.78 -4.23 13.59
CA GLU A 343 -34.40 -4.25 15.01
C GLU A 343 -35.62 -3.99 15.91
N MET A 344 -36.43 -2.96 15.62
CA MET A 344 -37.66 -2.70 16.37
C MET A 344 -38.65 -3.86 16.30
N VAL A 345 -38.74 -4.56 15.16
CA VAL A 345 -39.58 -5.78 15.05
C VAL A 345 -38.99 -6.92 15.88
N ALA A 346 -37.67 -7.10 15.87
CA ALA A 346 -36.98 -8.10 16.68
C ALA A 346 -37.15 -7.87 18.19
N ASP A 347 -37.23 -6.60 18.61
CA ASP A 347 -37.54 -6.18 19.98
C ASP A 347 -39.04 -6.34 20.34
N GLY A 348 -39.84 -6.90 19.43
CA GLY A 348 -41.23 -7.26 19.68
C GLY A 348 -42.25 -6.16 19.41
N LEU A 349 -41.85 -5.03 18.80
CA LEU A 349 -42.79 -3.97 18.42
C LEU A 349 -43.60 -4.38 17.18
N ASN A 350 -44.90 -4.11 17.22
CA ASN A 350 -45.77 -4.26 16.05
C ASN A 350 -45.74 -3.01 15.15
N HIS A 351 -46.20 -3.15 13.90
CA HIS A 351 -46.17 -2.06 12.90
C HIS A 351 -46.89 -0.76 13.34
N SER A 352 -47.86 -0.83 14.26
CA SER A 352 -48.54 0.37 14.78
C SER A 352 -47.63 1.13 15.75
N GLN A 353 -46.93 0.40 16.63
CA GLN A 353 -46.01 0.99 17.60
C GLN A 353 -44.78 1.60 16.91
N ILE A 354 -44.28 0.94 15.85
CA ILE A 354 -43.17 1.48 15.03
C ILE A 354 -43.60 2.75 14.29
N ALA A 355 -44.83 2.78 13.76
CA ALA A 355 -45.39 3.96 13.10
C ALA A 355 -45.46 5.16 14.06
N ASP A 356 -45.95 4.95 15.27
CA ASP A 356 -46.05 5.99 16.30
C ASP A 356 -44.67 6.52 16.73
N GLN A 357 -43.66 5.65 16.83
CA GLN A 357 -42.30 6.05 17.22
C GLN A 357 -41.50 6.73 16.09
N THR A 358 -41.73 6.35 14.84
CA THR A 358 -41.00 6.89 13.68
C THR A 358 -41.69 8.06 13.00
N GLY A 359 -42.94 8.36 13.37
CA GLY A 359 -43.78 9.37 12.72
C GLY A 359 -44.20 9.00 11.30
N LEU A 360 -44.09 7.72 10.92
CA LEU A 360 -44.47 7.21 9.61
C LEU A 360 -45.86 6.60 9.63
N ALA A 361 -46.57 6.62 8.49
CA ALA A 361 -47.83 5.91 8.38
C ALA A 361 -47.60 4.39 8.51
N ARG A 362 -48.50 3.68 9.22
CA ARG A 362 -48.44 2.21 9.39
C ARG A 362 -48.31 1.44 8.07
N GLN A 363 -49.01 1.89 7.02
CA GLN A 363 -48.91 1.31 5.68
C GLN A 363 -47.50 1.47 5.09
N ARG A 364 -46.82 2.59 5.38
CA ARG A 364 -45.47 2.86 4.89
C ARG A 364 -44.42 2.00 5.61
N VAL A 365 -44.59 1.77 6.92
CA VAL A 365 -43.76 0.84 7.70
C VAL A 365 -43.85 -0.58 7.10
N GLY A 366 -45.07 -1.05 6.83
CA GLY A 366 -45.27 -2.37 6.20
C GLY A 366 -44.62 -2.50 4.82
N GLN A 367 -44.69 -1.48 3.97
CA GLN A 367 -44.03 -1.49 2.65
C GLN A 367 -42.51 -1.52 2.73
N LEU A 368 -41.92 -0.80 3.69
CA LEU A 368 -40.47 -0.70 3.84
C LEU A 368 -39.84 -2.02 4.34
N LEU A 369 -40.57 -2.74 5.19
CA LEU A 369 -40.19 -4.07 5.69
C LEU A 369 -40.46 -5.18 4.67
N ALA A 370 -41.47 -5.05 3.81
CA ALA A 370 -41.83 -6.07 2.83
C ALA A 370 -41.00 -6.02 1.52
N ALA A 371 -40.36 -4.89 1.20
CA ALA A 371 -39.60 -4.76 -0.04
C ALA A 371 -38.26 -5.55 0.02
N PRO A 372 -37.88 -6.30 -1.02
CA PRO A 372 -36.64 -7.09 -1.03
C PRO A 372 -35.37 -6.21 -0.89
N PRO A 373 -34.22 -6.78 -0.48
CA PRO A 373 -32.94 -6.07 -0.46
C PRO A 373 -32.54 -5.66 -1.89
N ALA A 374 -32.06 -4.42 -2.05
CA ALA A 374 -31.81 -3.79 -3.35
C ALA A 374 -30.70 -4.46 -4.20
N ASP A 375 -29.98 -5.44 -3.67
CA ASP A 375 -28.88 -6.13 -4.37
C ASP A 375 -29.31 -7.19 -5.41
N LYS A 376 -30.61 -7.40 -5.63
CA LYS A 376 -31.09 -8.35 -6.65
C LYS A 376 -31.61 -7.73 -7.95
N THR A 377 -31.59 -6.41 -8.09
CA THR A 377 -32.16 -5.72 -9.27
C THR A 377 -31.13 -5.28 -10.32
N LEU A 378 -29.83 -5.50 -10.09
CA LEU A 378 -28.75 -5.19 -11.05
C LEU A 378 -28.21 -6.42 -11.81
N ALA A 379 -28.82 -7.60 -11.63
CA ALA A 379 -28.38 -8.86 -12.26
C ALA A 379 -29.35 -9.40 -13.34
N ALA A 380 -30.14 -8.54 -13.99
CA ALA A 380 -31.12 -8.97 -15.00
C ALA A 380 -31.14 -8.11 -16.29
N GLU A 381 -30.07 -7.38 -16.61
CA GLU A 381 -29.91 -6.76 -17.94
C GLU A 381 -28.59 -7.22 -18.56
N GLY A 382 -28.63 -8.41 -19.16
CA GLY A 382 -27.46 -9.03 -19.78
C GLY A 382 -27.76 -10.41 -20.36
N GLN A 383 -28.95 -10.60 -20.96
CA GLN A 383 -29.20 -11.73 -21.86
C GLN A 383 -29.23 -11.19 -23.30
N PRO A 384 -28.43 -11.74 -24.22
CA PRO A 384 -28.51 -11.37 -25.63
C PRO A 384 -29.86 -11.85 -26.19
N ALA A 385 -30.53 -10.96 -26.95
CA ALA A 385 -31.70 -11.33 -27.72
C ALA A 385 -31.32 -12.39 -28.77
N PRO A 386 -32.17 -13.42 -28.98
CA PRO A 386 -31.93 -14.39 -30.04
C PRO A 386 -32.46 -13.82 -31.35
N GLU A 387 -31.59 -13.67 -32.34
CA GLU A 387 -31.88 -13.91 -33.78
C GLU A 387 -30.58 -14.34 -34.48
#